data_AF-A0A359JI23-F1
#
_entry.id   AF-A0A359JI23-F1
#
_cell.length_a   1.000
_cell.length_b   1.000
_cell.length_c   1.000
_cell.angle_alpha   90.00
_cell.angle_beta   90.00
_cell.angle_gamma   90.00
#
_symmetry.space_group_name_H-M   'P 1'
#
loop_
_entity.id
_entity.type
_entity.pdbx_description
1 polymer ?
#
loop_
_entity_poly.entity_id
_entity_poly.type
_entity_poly.pdbx_seq_one_letter_code
_entity_poly.pdbx_strand_id
1 'polypeptide(L)' 'MAYFVGIDLGGTNIKAGVVSDKGELLNKVSIKTNADRPMEDIITDMGKLAKQAIEESGI' A
#
# COMPACT_ATOMS: atom_id res chain seq x y z
N MET A 1 -18.16 3.45 10.15
CA MET A 1 -16.93 2.64 10.10
C MET A 1 -15.95 3.36 9.22
N ALA A 2 -14.77 3.65 9.74
CA ALA A 2 -13.67 4.23 8.98
C ALA A 2 -12.61 3.16 8.69
N TYR A 3 -11.92 3.34 7.58
CA TYR A 3 -10.79 2.50 7.16
C TYR A 3 -9.62 3.40 6.83
N PHE A 4 -8.42 2.92 7.10
CA PHE A 4 -7.18 3.64 6.85
C PHE A 4 -6.27 2.80 5.98
N VAL A 5 -5.58 3.45 5.04
CA VAL A 5 -4.54 2.81 4.23
C VAL A 5 -3.20 3.39 4.61
N GLY A 6 -2.29 2.52 5.06
CA GLY A 6 -0.90 2.87 5.32
C GLY A 6 -0.01 2.45 4.15
N ILE A 7 1.01 3.26 3.84
CA ILE A 7 2.05 2.94 2.86
C ILE A 7 3.42 3.00 3.55
N ASP A 8 4.21 1.93 3.41
CA ASP A 8 5.58 1.78 3.90
C ASP A 8 6.52 1.71 2.67
N LEU A 9 7.23 2.80 2.40
CA LEU A 9 8.20 2.91 1.29
C LEU A 9 9.60 2.60 1.80
N GLY A 10 10.15 1.45 1.42
CA GLY A 10 11.55 1.09 1.64
C GLY A 10 12.36 1.07 0.34
N GLY A 11 13.69 0.95 0.45
CA GLY A 11 14.59 0.86 -0.72
C GLY A 11 14.40 -0.41 -1.56
N THR A 12 13.92 -1.50 -0.94
CA THR A 12 13.73 -2.80 -1.61
C THR A 12 12.28 -3.06 -1.96
N ASN A 13 11.34 -2.75 -1.06
CA ASN A 13 9.93 -3.02 -1.26
C ASN A 13 9.08 -1.83 -0.81
N ILE A 14 7.92 -1.70 -1.45
CA ILE A 14 6.80 -0.88 -1.02
C ILE A 14 5.76 -1.84 -0.42
N LYS A 15 5.17 -1.48 0.72
CA LYS A 15 4.05 -2.21 1.30
C LYS A 15 2.86 -1.27 1.46
N ALA A 16 1.66 -1.81 1.28
CA ALA A 16 0.43 -1.13 1.66
C ALA A 16 -0.44 -2.05 2.51
N GLY A 17 -1.19 -1.48 3.44
CA GLY A 17 -2.12 -2.24 4.29
C GLY A 17 -3.34 -1.43 4.66
N VAL A 18 -4.47 -2.14 4.81
CA VAL A 18 -5.76 -1.58 5.20
C VAL A 18 -6.04 -1.95 6.65
N VAL A 19 -6.36 -0.96 7.48
CA VAL A 19 -6.74 -1.16 8.88
C VAL A 19 -8.12 -0.57 9.17
N SER A 20 -8.89 -1.21 10.05
CA SER A 20 -10.17 -0.68 10.54
C SER A 20 -9.95 0.41 11.61
N ASP A 21 -11.00 1.17 11.92
CA ASP A 21 -11.05 2.10 13.06
C ASP A 21 -10.86 1.46 14.43
N LYS A 22 -10.90 0.12 14.51
CA LYS A 22 -10.56 -0.67 15.70
C LYS A 22 -9.09 -1.11 15.76
N GLY A 23 -8.29 -0.75 14.75
CA GLY A 23 -6.88 -1.14 14.63
C GLY A 23 -6.67 -2.56 14.10
N GLU A 24 -7.69 -3.20 13.53
CA GLU A 24 -7.57 -4.54 12.94
C GLU A 24 -6.96 -4.43 11.53
N LEU A 25 -5.92 -5.21 11.25
CA LEU A 25 -5.34 -5.32 9.91
C LEU A 25 -6.22 -6.21 9.04
N LEU A 26 -6.84 -5.62 8.02
CA LEU A 26 -7.76 -6.30 7.10
C LEU A 26 -7.02 -6.91 5.91
N ASN A 27 -6.05 -6.19 5.37
CA ASN A 27 -5.23 -6.68 4.25
C ASN A 27 -3.84 -6.02 4.21
N LYS A 28 -2.91 -6.68 3.52
CA LYS A 28 -1.54 -6.24 3.29
C LYS A 28 -1.02 -6.80 1.96
N VAL A 29 -0.43 -5.93 1.16
CA VAL A 29 0.24 -6.27 -0.12
C VAL A 29 1.65 -5.68 -0.16
N SER A 30 2.52 -6.23 -1.01
CA SER A 30 3.88 -5.73 -1.20
C SER A 30 4.40 -5.97 -2.61
N ILE A 31 5.16 -5.00 -3.11
CA ILE A 31 5.85 -5.04 -4.41
C ILE A 31 7.30 -4.58 -4.24
N LYS A 32 8.16 -4.88 -5.23
CA LYS A 32 9.52 -4.33 -5.31
C LYS A 32 9.46 -2.83 -5.58
N THR A 33 10.33 -2.05 -4.92
CA THR A 33 10.41 -0.60 -5.13
C THR A 33 10.95 -0.25 -6.52
N ASN A 34 11.92 -1.02 -7.01
CA ASN A 34 12.70 -0.71 -8.22
C ASN A 34 13.19 0.74 -8.16
N ALA A 35 13.99 1.01 -7.11
CA ALA A 35 14.38 2.36 -6.67
C ALA A 35 15.31 3.11 -7.64
N ASP A 36 15.76 2.44 -8.69
CA ASP A 36 16.52 2.99 -9.81
C ASP A 36 15.66 3.77 -10.82
N ARG A 37 14.34 3.70 -10.71
CA ARG A 37 13.38 4.42 -11.57
C ARG A 37 13.10 5.85 -11.09
N PRO A 38 12.52 6.71 -11.96
CA PRO A 38 12.03 8.04 -11.58
C PRO A 38 11.06 8.00 -10.39
N MET A 39 11.06 9.09 -9.60
CA MET A 39 10.22 9.21 -8.41
C MET A 39 8.73 9.11 -8.76
N GLU A 40 8.33 9.65 -9.91
CA GLU A 40 6.95 9.67 -10.40
C GLU A 40 6.40 8.25 -10.61
N ASP A 41 7.24 7.32 -11.07
CA ASP A 41 6.88 5.91 -11.22
C ASP A 41 6.68 5.24 -9.86
N ILE A 42 7.55 5.56 -8.89
CA ILE A 42 7.45 5.05 -7.52
C ILE A 42 6.17 5.57 -6.84
N ILE A 43 5.85 6.86 -7.00
CA ILE A 43 4.60 7.46 -6.49
C ILE A 43 3.38 6.80 -7.14
N THR A 44 3.44 6.54 -8.45
CA THR A 44 2.38 5.84 -9.18
C THR A 44 2.17 4.43 -8.62
N ASP A 45 3.25 3.72 -8.33
CA ASP A 45 3.18 2.37 -7.76
C ASP A 45 2.65 2.38 -6.33
N MET A 46 2.99 3.38 -5.50
CA MET A 46 2.39 3.56 -4.18
C MET A 46 0.87 3.72 -4.26
N GLY A 47 0.37 4.55 -5.18
CA GLY A 47 -1.06 4.76 -5.39
C GLY A 47 -1.78 3.49 -5.88
N LYS A 48 -1.17 2.78 -6.84
CA LYS A 48 -1.69 1.49 -7.33
C LYS A 48 -1.73 0.44 -6.24
N LEU A 49 -0.67 0.34 -5.43
CA LEU A 49 -0.56 -0.63 -4.35
C LEU A 49 -1.59 -0.34 -3.24
N ALA A 50 -1.84 0.93 -2.93
CA ALA A 50 -2.90 1.33 -2.00
C ALA A 50 -4.28 0.90 -2.51
N LYS A 51 -4.57 1.14 -3.79
CA LYS A 51 -5.84 0.71 -4.42
C LYS A 51 -6.00 -0.80 -4.41
N GLN A 52 -4.94 -1.54 -4.75
CA GLN A 52 -4.91 -3.00 -4.69
C GLN A 52 -5.18 -3.50 -3.26
N ALA A 53 -4.54 -2.89 -2.25
CA ALA A 53 -4.76 -3.26 -0.85
C ALA A 53 -6.22 -3.13 -0.44
N ILE A 54 -6.90 -2.05 -0.88
CA ILE A 54 -8.33 -1.82 -0.65
C ILE A 54 -9.18 -2.89 -1.35
N GLU A 55 -8.96 -3.09 -2.66
CA GLU A 55 -9.73 -4.05 -3.47
C GLU A 55 -9.65 -5.48 -2.90
N GLU A 56 -8.45 -5.91 -2.48
CA GLU A 56 -8.23 -7.23 -1.88
C GLU A 56 -8.70 -7.32 -0.41
N SER A 57 -9.00 -6.20 0.26
CA SER A 57 -9.53 -6.21 1.63
C SER A 57 -11.04 -6.47 1.73
N GLY A 58 -11.75 -6.48 0.60
CA GLY A 58 -13.18 -6.80 0.54
C GLY A 58 -14.11 -5.71 1.08
N ILE A 59 -13.65 -4.45 1.12
CA ILE A 59 -14.42 -3.27 1.55
C ILE A 59 -14.85 -2.37 0.39
#